data_AF-A0A2E6G3P5-F1
#
_entry.id   AF-A0A2E6G3P5-F1
#
_cell.length_a   1.000
_cell.length_b   1.000
_cell.length_c   1.000
_cell.angle_alpha   90.00
_cell.angle_beta   90.00
_cell.angle_gamma   90.00
#
_symmetry.space_group_name_H-M   'P 1'
#
loop_
_entity.id
_entity.type
_entity.pdbx_description
1 polymer ?
#
loop_
_entity_poly.entity_id
_entity_poly.type
_entity_poly.pdbx_seq_one_letter_code
_entity_poly.pdbx_strand_id
1 'polypeptide(L)'
;MSTDGTAWFHGGRNAEPNGHHLATWGNEERQIVAEKAYGVRFKSKAGRYDNPLITDLPARHILLAGCDLYDRFEGPNIDALYTALDSLISTTDWIPSEH
;
A
#
# COMPACT_ATOMS: atom_id res chain seq x y z
N MET A 1 4.48 -11.37 -19.75
CA MET A 1 5.20 -10.41 -18.89
C MET A 1 4.92 -10.82 -17.46
N SER A 2 5.90 -11.38 -16.75
CA SER A 2 5.75 -11.70 -15.33
C SER A 2 5.74 -10.37 -14.58
N THR A 3 4.58 -9.95 -14.10
CA THR A 3 4.48 -8.84 -13.16
C THR A 3 4.85 -9.40 -11.80
N ASP A 4 6.15 -9.46 -11.52
CA ASP A 4 6.65 -9.84 -10.20
C ASP A 4 6.11 -8.81 -9.19
N GLY A 5 5.40 -9.28 -8.16
CA GLY A 5 4.74 -8.41 -7.19
C GLY A 5 5.78 -7.79 -6.26
N THR A 6 6.41 -6.70 -6.67
CA THR A 6 7.41 -6.02 -5.84
C THR A 6 6.74 -5.11 -4.81
N ALA A 7 7.10 -5.27 -3.55
CA ALA A 7 6.74 -4.37 -2.46
C ALA A 7 7.98 -3.58 -2.01
N TRP A 8 7.78 -2.30 -1.67
CA TRP A 8 8.84 -1.38 -1.25
C TRP A 8 8.51 -0.79 0.11
N PHE A 9 9.47 -0.82 1.03
CA PHE A 9 9.38 -0.17 2.33
C PHE A 9 10.53 0.82 2.53
N HIS A 10 10.18 2.03 2.99
CA HIS A 10 11.14 3.09 3.35
C HIS A 10 11.09 3.30 4.86
N GLY A 11 12.09 2.78 5.57
CA GLY A 11 12.21 2.97 7.02
C GLY A 11 12.51 4.42 7.36
N GLY A 12 11.78 4.99 8.33
CA GLY A 12 12.03 6.34 8.83
C GLY A 12 13.31 6.40 9.68
N ARG A 13 13.95 7.58 9.75
CA ARG A 13 15.10 7.83 10.63
C ARG A 13 14.63 7.57 12.07
N ASN A 14 15.08 6.47 12.69
CA ASN A 14 14.73 5.96 14.04
C ASN A 14 13.68 4.82 14.11
N ALA A 15 13.39 4.13 13.01
CA ALA A 15 12.57 2.91 13.03
C ALA A 15 13.36 1.76 12.37
N GLU A 16 13.59 0.66 13.10
CA GLU A 16 14.15 -0.55 12.49
C GLU A 16 13.03 -1.31 11.75
N PRO A 17 13.26 -1.75 10.49
CA PRO A 17 14.52 -1.64 9.74
C PRO A 17 14.66 -0.28 9.02
N ASN A 18 15.80 0.40 9.21
CA ASN A 18 16.12 1.67 8.53
C ASN A 18 16.56 1.39 7.07
N GLY A 19 16.31 2.31 6.12
CA GLY A 19 16.76 2.19 4.73
C GLY A 19 15.68 1.71 3.74
N HIS A 20 16.11 1.36 2.53
CA HIS A 20 15.23 0.80 1.50
C HIS A 20 15.19 -0.72 1.61
N HIS A 21 13.98 -1.27 1.59
CA HIS A 21 13.77 -2.70 1.67
C HIS A 21 12.83 -3.16 0.56
N LEU A 22 13.12 -4.36 0.06
CA LEU A 22 12.41 -5.00 -1.02
C LEU A 22 11.86 -6.34 -0.56
N ALA A 23 10.69 -6.67 -1.07
CA ALA A 23 10.13 -8.01 -0.98
C ALA A 23 9.38 -8.35 -2.26
N THR A 24 9.27 -9.66 -2.51
CA THR A 24 8.47 -10.19 -3.62
C THR A 24 7.28 -10.93 -3.04
N TRP A 25 6.09 -10.46 -3.36
CA TRP A 25 4.83 -11.14 -3.04
C TRP A 25 4.52 -12.21 -4.09
N GLY A 26 4.19 -13.40 -3.59
CA GLY A 26 3.82 -14.56 -4.39
C GLY A 26 2.41 -14.47 -4.94
N ASN A 27 1.88 -15.59 -5.42
CA ASN A 27 0.51 -15.64 -5.95
C ASN A 27 -0.54 -15.44 -4.85
N GLU A 28 -0.30 -15.97 -3.66
CA GLU A 28 -1.27 -15.96 -2.56
C GLU A 28 -1.48 -14.54 -2.01
N GLU A 29 -0.41 -13.80 -1.73
CA GLU A 29 -0.50 -12.42 -1.25
C GLU A 29 -1.16 -11.52 -2.29
N ARG A 30 -0.80 -11.69 -3.58
CA ARG A 30 -1.42 -10.96 -4.68
C ARG A 30 -2.91 -11.27 -4.82
N GLN A 31 -3.30 -12.52 -4.63
CA GLN A 31 -4.70 -12.93 -4.67
C GLN A 31 -5.49 -12.29 -3.51
N ILE A 32 -4.93 -12.27 -2.29
CA ILE A 32 -5.53 -11.58 -1.14
C ILE A 32 -5.77 -10.10 -1.46
N VAL A 33 -4.76 -9.40 -1.97
CA VAL A 33 -4.90 -7.98 -2.34
C VAL A 33 -5.97 -7.79 -3.42
N ALA A 34 -5.98 -8.64 -4.45
CA ALA A 34 -6.96 -8.57 -5.54
C ALA A 34 -8.40 -8.78 -5.04
N GLU A 35 -8.63 -9.77 -4.18
CA GLU A 35 -9.94 -10.07 -3.60
C GLU A 35 -10.44 -8.92 -2.73
N LYS A 36 -9.58 -8.36 -1.88
CA LYS A 36 -9.94 -7.23 -1.03
C LYS A 36 -10.21 -5.96 -1.84
N ALA A 37 -9.39 -5.69 -2.85
CA ALA A 37 -9.59 -4.56 -3.76
C ALA A 37 -10.89 -4.68 -4.55
N TYR A 38 -11.24 -5.89 -5.01
CA TYR A 38 -12.51 -6.17 -5.64
C TYR A 38 -13.69 -5.97 -4.68
N GLY A 39 -13.59 -6.52 -3.47
CA GLY A 39 -14.63 -6.45 -2.44
C GLY A 39 -14.98 -5.01 -2.04
N VAL A 40 -14.00 -4.13 -1.94
CA VAL A 40 -14.23 -2.71 -1.63
C VAL A 40 -14.58 -1.86 -2.84
N ARG A 41 -14.61 -2.44 -4.05
CA ARG A 41 -14.75 -1.74 -5.34
C ARG A 41 -13.69 -0.64 -5.51
N PHE A 42 -12.43 -0.97 -5.24
CA PHE A 42 -11.31 -0.03 -5.21
C PHE A 42 -11.26 0.85 -6.47
N LYS A 43 -11.39 0.25 -7.66
CA LYS A 43 -11.36 0.96 -8.94
C LYS A 43 -12.36 2.10 -9.05
N SER A 44 -13.59 1.96 -8.51
CA SER A 44 -14.59 3.03 -8.55
C SER A 44 -14.36 4.11 -7.49
N LYS A 45 -13.46 3.86 -6.55
CA LYS A 45 -13.08 4.76 -5.46
C LYS A 45 -11.68 5.33 -5.64
N ALA A 46 -11.00 5.02 -6.75
CA ALA A 46 -9.72 5.63 -7.10
C ALA A 46 -9.91 7.14 -7.26
N GLY A 47 -8.95 7.92 -6.78
CA GLY A 47 -9.05 9.37 -6.72
C GLY A 47 -8.19 10.01 -5.65
N ARG A 48 -8.25 11.33 -5.56
CA ARG A 48 -7.53 12.13 -4.58
C ARG A 48 -8.52 12.66 -3.53
N TYR A 49 -8.39 12.16 -2.31
CA TYR A 49 -9.15 12.52 -1.13
C TYR A 49 -8.25 13.35 -0.24
N ASP A 50 -8.23 14.64 -0.56
CA ASP A 50 -7.25 15.56 -0.03
C ASP A 50 -7.81 16.97 0.17
N ASN A 51 -7.39 17.62 1.25
CA ASN A 51 -7.66 19.04 1.49
C ASN A 51 -6.33 19.80 1.58
N PRO A 52 -6.07 20.80 0.71
CA PRO A 52 -4.83 21.58 0.74
C PRO A 52 -4.58 22.33 2.06
N LEU A 53 -5.62 22.60 2.84
CA LEU A 53 -5.52 23.27 4.14
C LEU A 53 -5.13 22.32 5.28
N ILE A 54 -5.22 21.01 5.06
CA ILE A 54 -4.89 19.97 6.04
C ILE A 54 -3.59 19.33 5.60
N THR A 55 -2.52 19.53 6.36
CA THR A 55 -1.17 19.06 6.00
C THR A 55 -0.51 18.24 7.10
N ASP A 56 -1.10 18.21 8.29
CA ASP A 56 -0.62 17.55 9.50
C ASP A 56 -1.14 16.10 9.65
N LEU A 57 -2.13 15.71 8.85
CA LEU A 57 -2.62 14.32 8.83
C LEU A 57 -1.73 13.41 7.98
N PRO A 58 -1.52 12.16 8.42
CA PRO A 58 -0.87 11.15 7.59
C PRO A 58 -1.70 10.88 6.33
N ALA A 59 -1.02 10.67 5.20
CA ALA A 59 -1.65 10.28 3.96
C ALA A 59 -1.30 8.82 3.62
N ARG A 60 -2.26 8.11 3.04
CA ARG A 60 -2.07 6.79 2.43
C ARG A 60 -2.13 6.93 0.91
N HIS A 61 -1.16 6.36 0.22
CA HIS A 61 -1.11 6.33 -1.24
C HIS A 61 -1.07 4.89 -1.71
N ILE A 62 -2.05 4.47 -2.50
CA ILE A 62 -2.13 3.14 -3.10
C ILE A 62 -2.14 3.28 -4.62
N LEU A 63 -1.16 2.67 -5.27
CA LEU A 63 -1.19 2.42 -6.71
C LEU A 63 -1.40 0.93 -6.94
N LEU A 64 -2.59 0.56 -7.42
CA LEU A 64 -2.97 -0.85 -7.64
C LEU A 64 -3.64 -1.03 -8.99
N ALA A 65 -3.08 -1.90 -9.84
CA ALA A 65 -3.60 -2.21 -11.18
C ALA A 65 -3.90 -0.95 -12.03
N GLY A 66 -3.02 0.06 -11.96
CA GLY A 66 -3.17 1.33 -12.68
C GLY A 66 -4.22 2.28 -12.08
N CYS A 67 -4.83 1.93 -10.96
CA CYS A 67 -5.73 2.79 -10.20
C CYS A 67 -4.94 3.46 -9.07
N ASP A 68 -5.01 4.78 -9.00
CA ASP A 68 -4.34 5.61 -8.00
C ASP A 68 -5.36 6.10 -6.96
N LEU A 69 -5.06 5.90 -5.68
CA LEU A 69 -5.82 6.42 -4.56
C LEU A 69 -4.89 7.13 -3.58
N TYR A 70 -5.12 8.43 -3.40
CA TYR A 70 -4.46 9.24 -2.39
C TYR A 70 -5.50 9.62 -1.33
N ASP A 71 -5.32 9.14 -0.11
CA ASP A 71 -6.26 9.33 1.00
C ASP A 71 -5.57 10.01 2.18
N ARG A 72 -5.94 11.26 2.42
CA ARG A 72 -5.51 12.07 3.57
C ARG A 72 -6.71 12.61 4.36
N PHE A 73 -7.80 12.96 3.68
CA PHE A 73 -8.97 13.58 4.28
C PHE A 73 -10.25 13.15 3.56
N GLU A 74 -11.27 12.75 4.33
CA GLU A 74 -12.57 12.27 3.81
C GLU A 74 -12.44 11.15 2.76
N GLY A 75 -11.49 10.24 3.01
CA GLY A 75 -11.25 9.05 2.21
C GLY A 75 -12.43 8.11 2.06
N PRO A 76 -12.43 7.26 1.02
CA PRO A 76 -13.47 6.28 0.81
C PRO A 76 -13.30 5.12 1.80
N ASN A 77 -14.40 4.49 2.21
CA ASN A 77 -14.32 3.28 3.04
C ASN A 77 -13.70 2.12 2.24
N ILE A 78 -12.40 1.91 2.44
CA ILE A 78 -11.62 0.79 1.89
C ILE A 78 -10.80 0.10 2.99
N ASP A 79 -11.27 0.16 4.25
CA ASP A 79 -10.55 -0.33 5.43
C ASP A 79 -10.14 -1.81 5.32
N ALA A 80 -11.00 -2.64 4.73
CA ALA A 80 -10.70 -4.06 4.50
C ALA A 80 -9.47 -4.28 3.58
N LEU A 81 -9.21 -3.36 2.64
CA LEU A 81 -8.01 -3.38 1.81
C LEU A 81 -6.81 -2.84 2.60
N TYR A 82 -6.97 -1.77 3.38
CA TYR A 82 -5.90 -1.26 4.24
C TYR A 82 -5.42 -2.31 5.24
N THR A 83 -6.33 -2.96 5.97
CA THR A 83 -5.98 -4.00 6.93
C THR A 83 -5.25 -5.17 6.27
N ALA A 84 -5.65 -5.56 5.06
CA ALA A 84 -4.97 -6.63 4.33
C ALA A 84 -3.55 -6.23 3.91
N LEU A 85 -3.38 -5.00 3.40
CA LEU A 85 -2.06 -4.48 3.04
C LEU A 85 -1.16 -4.33 4.27
N ASP A 86 -1.67 -3.76 5.37
CA ASP A 86 -0.93 -3.60 6.62
C ASP A 86 -0.50 -4.96 7.19
N SER A 87 -1.41 -5.96 7.17
CA SER A 87 -1.09 -7.31 7.58
C SER A 87 0.01 -7.91 6.72
N LEU A 88 -0.12 -7.85 5.38
CA LEU A 88 0.90 -8.39 4.48
C LEU A 88 2.25 -7.69 4.66
N ILE A 89 2.27 -6.37 4.76
CA ILE A 89 3.47 -5.58 5.04
C ILE A 89 4.12 -6.01 6.34
N SER A 90 3.33 -6.24 7.40
CA SER A 90 3.85 -6.64 8.72
C SER A 90 4.42 -8.06 8.77
N THR A 91 3.89 -8.97 7.95
CA THR A 91 4.36 -10.36 7.88
C THR A 91 5.36 -10.61 6.75
N THR A 92 5.65 -9.59 5.95
CA THR A 92 6.60 -9.69 4.85
C THR A 92 8.01 -9.73 5.40
N ASP A 93 8.79 -10.72 4.98
CA ASP A 93 10.23 -10.74 5.22
C ASP A 93 10.92 -9.75 4.29
N TRP A 94 11.27 -8.60 4.84
CA TRP A 94 11.90 -7.50 4.13
C TRP A 94 13.38 -7.75 3.95
N ILE A 95 13.85 -7.70 2.69
CA ILE A 95 15.26 -7.83 2.35
C ILE A 95 15.83 -6.42 2.14
N PRO A 96 16.92 -6.03 2.85
CA PRO A 96 17.60 -4.78 2.58
C PRO A 96 18.00 -4.70 1.10
N SER A 97 17.56 -3.65 0.41
CA SER A 97 18.07 -3.35 -0.93
C SER A 97 19.34 -2.53 -0.74
N GLU A 98 20.51 -3.18 -0.84
CA GLU A 98 21.78 -2.45 -0.84
C GLU A 98 21.84 -1.47 -2.03
N HIS A 99 22.53 -0.35 -1.81
CA HIS A 99 22.81 0.67 -2.81
C HIS A 99 24.19 0.44 -3.44
#